data_AF-A0A9D7XZF4-F1
#
_entry.id   AF-A0A9D7XZF4-F1
#
_cell.length_a   1.000
_cell.length_b   1.000
_cell.length_c   1.000
_cell.angle_alpha   90.00
_cell.angle_beta   90.00
_cell.angle_gamma   90.00
#
_symmetry.space_group_name_H-M   'P 1'
#
loop_
_entity.id
_entity.type
_entity.pdbx_description
1 polymer ?
#
loop_
_entity_poly.entity_id
_entity_poly.type
_entity_poly.pdbx_seq_one_letter_code
_entity_poly.pdbx_strand_id
1 'polypeptide(L)'
;MKSGKTLRGASTIPMQVMRMKNRNARRNVRNKIYETLSAIKYSLITSDKTILREWCEIAPFGGNTIGIKAASLRYFGRSVEKLSWAEYALLAVMPNGPSYANLTKNRHVLRQKRDFLLRKLNRKGYFDHSELELYLGEDLPGETKTLPQYAYHLLSYLKSKYPDKYIFRTTLPSGMQLRTYELLERESAFLRPDDIRNMAVVVIDIQKNKVLAYHGNAPDLSSSFSYVDVAQSPRSYGSLLKPLLYAYALEMAQFLPNEMIADIPTSIGDFQPENFDKKYRGAVPFEEMLIQSLNVPAVRVLNTVGLQGFYDIIRTLGIAYLDKGADYYGLSIILGGGESSLWDLSRIYKGLAQNYVGISDPFKPVQILLEKPEVTLKNKFAFFTSHHGSRSQSDV
;
A
#
# COMPACT_ATOMS: atom_id res chain seq x y z
N MET A 1 -13.08 -52.35 -11.59
CA MET A 1 -11.95 -51.41 -11.77
C MET A 1 -11.39 -51.03 -10.41
N LYS A 2 -10.20 -51.53 -10.06
CA LYS A 2 -9.51 -51.21 -8.81
C LYS A 2 -9.01 -49.76 -8.87
N SER A 3 -9.37 -48.97 -7.86
CA SER A 3 -8.89 -47.61 -7.63
C SER A 3 -7.35 -47.61 -7.64
N GLY A 4 -6.77 -47.09 -8.70
CA GLY A 4 -5.32 -46.97 -8.85
C GLY A 4 -4.75 -46.13 -7.72
N LYS A 5 -3.71 -46.65 -7.05
CA LYS A 5 -2.86 -45.89 -6.14
C LYS A 5 -2.55 -44.54 -6.79
N THR A 6 -3.10 -43.47 -6.23
CA THR A 6 -2.76 -42.11 -6.65
C THR A 6 -1.27 -41.93 -6.44
N LEU A 7 -0.51 -41.79 -7.54
CA LEU A 7 0.89 -41.38 -7.54
C LEU A 7 0.99 -39.99 -6.90
N ARG A 8 1.08 -39.95 -5.57
CA ARG A 8 1.33 -38.75 -4.76
C ARG A 8 2.78 -38.33 -5.02
N GLY A 9 3.02 -37.47 -6.00
CA GLY A 9 4.36 -36.87 -6.19
C GLY A 9 4.69 -36.27 -7.55
N ALA A 10 3.90 -36.49 -8.60
CA ALA A 10 4.29 -36.13 -9.98
C ALA A 10 4.16 -34.64 -10.36
N SER A 11 4.13 -33.69 -9.42
CA SER A 11 3.98 -32.25 -9.74
C SER A 11 5.31 -31.51 -9.58
N THR A 12 5.86 -31.02 -10.70
CA THR A 12 7.08 -30.22 -10.75
C THR A 12 6.88 -28.82 -10.14
N ILE A 13 7.96 -28.11 -9.80
CA ILE A 13 7.90 -26.74 -9.27
C ILE A 13 7.12 -25.80 -10.22
N PRO A 14 7.36 -25.78 -11.55
CA PRO A 14 6.56 -24.99 -12.48
C PRO A 14 5.04 -25.28 -12.41
N MET A 15 4.66 -26.56 -12.31
CA MET A 15 3.25 -26.95 -12.17
C MET A 15 2.65 -26.46 -10.85
N GLN A 16 3.43 -26.51 -9.77
CA GLN A 16 2.99 -25.99 -8.48
C GLN A 16 2.78 -24.47 -8.54
N VAL A 17 3.68 -23.72 -9.18
CA VAL A 17 3.54 -22.26 -9.37
C VAL A 17 2.26 -21.92 -10.14
N MET A 18 2.03 -22.56 -11.29
CA MET A 18 0.83 -22.32 -12.10
C MET A 18 -0.45 -22.63 -11.35
N ARG A 19 -0.47 -23.73 -10.60
CA ARG A 19 -1.59 -24.10 -9.73
C ARG A 19 -1.84 -23.05 -8.65
N MET A 20 -0.80 -22.53 -8.00
CA MET A 20 -0.92 -21.54 -6.91
C MET A 20 -1.36 -20.16 -7.43
N LYS A 21 -0.99 -19.80 -8.66
CA LYS A 21 -1.48 -18.59 -9.33
C LYS A 21 -2.96 -18.70 -9.70
N ASN A 22 -3.45 -19.89 -10.07
CA ASN A 22 -4.86 -20.10 -10.44
C ASN A 22 -5.75 -20.53 -9.25
N ARG A 23 -5.99 -19.60 -8.31
CA ARG A 23 -6.64 -19.86 -7.00
C ARG A 23 -8.05 -20.44 -7.07
N ASN A 24 -8.81 -20.12 -8.11
CA ASN A 24 -10.22 -20.50 -8.23
C ASN A 24 -10.44 -21.80 -9.03
N ALA A 25 -9.37 -22.44 -9.51
CA ALA A 25 -9.48 -23.65 -10.30
C ALA A 25 -9.92 -24.85 -9.44
N ARG A 26 -11.07 -25.44 -9.79
CA ARG A 26 -11.52 -26.72 -9.18
C ARG A 26 -10.50 -27.82 -9.43
N ARG A 27 -10.29 -28.72 -8.47
CA ARG A 27 -9.41 -29.88 -8.66
C ARG A 27 -10.09 -30.91 -9.57
N ASN A 28 -9.78 -30.87 -10.87
CA ASN A 28 -10.26 -31.84 -11.85
C ASN A 28 -9.19 -32.12 -12.92
N VAL A 29 -9.38 -33.18 -13.71
CA VAL A 29 -8.42 -33.61 -14.74
C VAL A 29 -8.18 -32.52 -15.79
N ARG A 30 -9.24 -31.78 -16.17
CA ARG A 30 -9.13 -30.66 -17.14
C ARG A 30 -8.17 -29.57 -16.65
N ASN A 31 -8.31 -29.15 -15.39
CA ASN A 31 -7.43 -28.17 -14.79
C ASN A 31 -6.02 -28.73 -14.60
N LYS A 32 -5.87 -30.04 -14.38
CA LYS A 32 -4.54 -30.67 -14.33
C LYS A 32 -3.80 -30.62 -15.67
N ILE A 33 -4.53 -30.81 -16.79
CA ILE A 33 -3.97 -30.64 -18.13
C ILE A 33 -3.59 -29.18 -18.36
N TYR A 34 -4.46 -28.23 -17.99
CA TYR A 34 -4.19 -26.80 -18.10
C TYR A 34 -2.96 -26.38 -17.27
N GLU A 35 -2.83 -26.85 -16.03
CA GLU A 35 -1.65 -26.66 -15.18
C GLU A 35 -0.38 -27.15 -15.88
N THR A 36 -0.45 -28.33 -16.49
CA THR A 36 0.71 -28.96 -17.15
C THR A 36 1.13 -28.19 -18.39
N LEU A 37 0.20 -27.87 -19.28
CA LEU A 37 0.48 -27.10 -20.50
C LEU A 37 0.98 -25.69 -20.17
N SER A 38 0.37 -25.04 -19.17
CA SER A 38 0.81 -23.73 -18.70
C SER A 38 2.22 -23.78 -18.09
N ALA A 39 2.53 -24.84 -17.34
CA ALA A 39 3.85 -25.05 -16.76
C ALA A 39 4.92 -25.28 -17.82
N ILE A 40 4.63 -26.06 -18.87
CA ILE A 40 5.53 -26.26 -20.01
C ILE A 40 5.79 -24.93 -20.70
N LYS A 41 4.72 -24.21 -21.10
CA LYS A 41 4.83 -22.90 -21.74
C LYS A 41 5.66 -21.94 -20.88
N TYR A 42 5.40 -21.90 -19.59
CA TYR A 42 6.10 -21.01 -18.66
C TYR A 42 7.59 -21.35 -18.52
N SER A 43 7.92 -22.64 -18.47
CA SER A 43 9.31 -23.11 -18.36
C SER A 43 10.12 -22.83 -19.63
N LEU A 44 9.48 -22.72 -20.80
CA LEU A 44 10.15 -22.36 -22.06
C LEU A 44 10.55 -20.89 -22.14
N ILE A 45 9.79 -20.00 -21.48
CA ILE A 45 9.99 -18.54 -21.57
C ILE A 45 10.58 -17.93 -20.30
N THR A 46 10.78 -18.73 -19.24
CA THR A 46 11.20 -18.26 -17.92
C THR A 46 12.32 -19.11 -17.36
N SER A 47 13.35 -18.48 -16.79
CA SER A 47 14.47 -19.20 -16.18
C SER A 47 14.06 -19.96 -14.90
N ASP A 48 14.68 -21.12 -14.66
CA ASP A 48 14.46 -21.93 -13.44
C ASP A 48 14.64 -21.11 -12.15
N LYS A 49 15.60 -20.18 -12.14
CA LYS A 49 15.83 -19.28 -11.00
C LYS A 49 14.61 -18.40 -10.71
N THR A 50 13.95 -17.89 -11.75
CA THR A 50 12.74 -17.09 -11.61
C THR A 50 11.56 -17.95 -11.16
N ILE A 51 11.40 -19.15 -11.72
CA ILE A 51 10.32 -20.08 -11.31
C ILE A 51 10.47 -20.45 -9.82
N LEU A 52 11.69 -20.78 -9.40
CA LEU A 52 11.98 -21.11 -8.00
C LEU A 52 11.74 -19.92 -7.08
N ARG A 53 12.13 -18.72 -7.51
CA ARG A 53 11.84 -17.48 -6.77
C ARG A 53 10.34 -17.31 -6.57
N GLU A 54 9.55 -17.35 -7.64
CA GLU A 54 8.10 -17.21 -7.53
C GLU A 54 7.48 -18.29 -6.63
N TRP A 55 7.96 -19.53 -6.73
CA TRP A 55 7.53 -20.60 -5.83
C TRP A 55 7.79 -20.25 -4.37
N CYS A 56 8.99 -19.76 -4.04
CA CYS A 56 9.33 -19.30 -2.70
C CYS A 56 8.46 -18.14 -2.22
N GLU A 57 7.90 -17.33 -3.11
CA GLU A 57 7.04 -16.21 -2.76
C GLU A 57 5.58 -16.63 -2.47
N ILE A 58 5.07 -17.65 -3.17
CA ILE A 58 3.65 -18.02 -3.12
C ILE A 58 3.37 -19.39 -2.48
N ALA A 59 4.40 -20.16 -2.13
CA ALA A 59 4.23 -21.48 -1.51
C ALA A 59 3.51 -21.38 -0.14
N PRO A 60 2.52 -22.23 0.15
CA PRO A 60 1.86 -22.28 1.45
C PRO A 60 2.70 -23.09 2.45
N PHE A 61 2.99 -22.50 3.61
CA PHE A 61 3.73 -23.14 4.70
C PHE A 61 2.84 -23.47 5.90
N GLY A 62 1.51 -23.57 5.71
CA GLY A 62 0.55 -23.89 6.77
C GLY A 62 -0.14 -22.67 7.39
N GLY A 63 -1.38 -22.88 7.84
CA GLY A 63 -2.25 -21.79 8.29
C GLY A 63 -2.38 -20.70 7.22
N ASN A 64 -2.35 -19.44 7.64
CA ASN A 64 -2.38 -18.27 6.75
C ASN A 64 -0.97 -17.81 6.32
N THR A 65 0.01 -18.72 6.29
CA THR A 65 1.42 -18.39 6.01
C THR A 65 1.78 -18.72 4.57
N ILE A 66 1.97 -17.68 3.76
CA ILE A 66 2.31 -17.78 2.34
C ILE A 66 3.69 -17.16 2.11
N GLY A 67 4.58 -17.90 1.46
CA GLY A 67 5.93 -17.48 1.12
C GLY A 67 6.97 -17.76 2.21
N ILE A 68 8.19 -18.04 1.77
CA ILE A 68 9.30 -18.49 2.63
C ILE A 68 9.73 -17.41 3.62
N LYS A 69 9.66 -16.13 3.23
CA LYS A 69 10.00 -15.00 4.12
C LYS A 69 9.02 -14.90 5.28
N ALA A 70 7.72 -15.01 5.00
CA ALA A 70 6.69 -15.02 6.04
C ALA A 70 6.81 -16.26 6.92
N ALA A 71 7.13 -17.43 6.34
CA ALA A 71 7.34 -18.65 7.09
C ALA A 71 8.55 -18.57 8.03
N SER A 72 9.67 -18.04 7.54
CA SER A 72 10.90 -17.85 8.33
C SER A 72 10.65 -16.95 9.55
N LEU A 73 9.96 -15.82 9.36
CA LEU A 73 9.58 -14.93 10.46
C LEU A 73 8.57 -15.58 11.41
N ARG A 74 7.55 -16.24 10.88
CA ARG A 74 6.49 -16.85 11.70
C ARG A 74 7.01 -18.02 12.54
N TYR A 75 7.86 -18.88 11.97
CA TYR A 75 8.30 -20.09 12.65
C TYR A 75 9.57 -19.88 13.47
N PHE A 76 10.47 -18.99 13.04
CA PHE A 76 11.77 -18.81 13.67
C PHE A 76 12.04 -17.39 14.16
N GLY A 77 11.32 -16.38 13.64
CA GLY A 77 11.47 -14.98 14.06
C GLY A 77 12.74 -14.33 13.55
N ARG A 78 13.32 -14.88 12.49
CA ARG A 78 14.55 -14.40 11.85
C ARG A 78 14.35 -14.36 10.34
N SER A 79 15.26 -13.70 9.64
CA SER A 79 15.25 -13.66 8.18
C SER A 79 15.73 -15.00 7.60
N VAL A 80 15.40 -15.24 6.33
CA VAL A 80 15.69 -16.51 5.65
C VAL A 80 17.20 -16.80 5.66
N GLU A 81 18.02 -15.77 5.53
CA GLU A 81 19.49 -15.85 5.45
C GLU A 81 20.14 -16.31 6.77
N LYS A 82 19.41 -16.26 7.89
CA LYS A 82 19.88 -16.63 9.23
C LYS A 82 19.43 -18.02 9.67
N LEU A 83 18.82 -18.78 8.78
CA LEU A 83 18.29 -20.11 9.08
C LEU A 83 19.37 -21.18 9.06
N SER A 84 19.23 -22.17 9.94
CA SER A 84 20.04 -23.40 9.91
C SER A 84 19.60 -24.36 8.80
N TRP A 85 20.42 -25.35 8.48
CA TRP A 85 20.03 -26.43 7.55
C TRP A 85 18.81 -27.22 8.04
N ALA A 86 18.66 -27.42 9.34
CA ALA A 86 17.49 -28.07 9.91
C ALA A 86 16.21 -27.24 9.67
N GLU A 87 16.30 -25.92 9.82
CA GLU A 87 15.21 -24.99 9.57
C GLU A 87 14.85 -24.91 8.07
N TYR A 88 15.86 -24.85 7.19
CA TYR A 88 15.65 -24.94 5.73
C TYR A 88 14.98 -26.25 5.33
N ALA A 89 15.45 -27.37 5.87
CA ALA A 89 14.87 -28.68 5.61
C ALA A 89 13.42 -28.75 6.08
N LEU A 90 13.10 -28.16 7.24
CA LEU A 90 11.73 -28.08 7.74
C LEU A 90 10.84 -27.29 6.77
N LEU A 91 11.26 -26.07 6.38
CA LEU A 91 10.49 -25.25 5.44
C LEU A 91 10.32 -25.95 4.09
N ALA A 92 11.33 -26.67 3.59
CA ALA A 92 11.24 -27.40 2.33
C ALA A 92 10.20 -28.55 2.35
N VAL A 93 9.96 -29.18 3.50
CA VAL A 93 8.99 -30.29 3.61
C VAL A 93 7.56 -29.85 3.91
N MET A 94 7.36 -28.65 4.47
CA MET A 94 6.04 -28.15 4.89
C MET A 94 5.02 -27.99 3.74
N PRO A 95 5.36 -27.41 2.56
CA PRO A 95 4.41 -27.23 1.47
C PRO A 95 3.83 -28.53 0.89
N ASN A 96 4.53 -29.66 1.06
CA ASN A 96 4.11 -30.97 0.54
C ASN A 96 2.86 -31.53 1.23
N GLY A 97 2.40 -30.91 2.31
CA GLY A 97 1.08 -31.16 2.88
C GLY A 97 0.75 -30.11 3.93
N PRO A 98 0.04 -29.03 3.56
CA PRO A 98 -0.22 -27.90 4.45
C PRO A 98 -1.00 -28.25 5.72
N SER A 99 -1.76 -29.34 5.71
CA SER A 99 -2.43 -29.88 6.91
C SER A 99 -1.45 -30.46 7.94
N TYR A 100 -0.24 -30.85 7.52
CA TYR A 100 0.83 -31.31 8.41
C TYR A 100 1.65 -30.17 9.02
N ALA A 101 1.54 -28.96 8.49
CA ALA A 101 2.26 -27.79 8.99
C ALA A 101 1.74 -27.27 10.35
N ASN A 102 0.81 -27.99 10.97
CA ASN A 102 0.41 -27.76 12.35
C ASN A 102 1.52 -28.30 13.29
N LEU A 103 2.25 -27.37 13.93
CA LEU A 103 3.39 -27.64 14.80
C LEU A 103 3.08 -28.49 16.04
N THR A 104 1.81 -28.54 16.46
CA THR A 104 1.36 -29.32 17.61
C THR A 104 0.85 -30.70 17.21
N LYS A 105 -0.09 -30.81 16.26
CA LYS A 105 -0.74 -32.09 15.94
C LYS A 105 0.14 -33.08 15.18
N ASN A 106 1.06 -32.59 14.34
CA ASN A 106 1.82 -33.42 13.40
C ASN A 106 3.34 -33.34 13.63
N ARG A 107 3.76 -32.95 14.83
CA ARG A 107 5.16 -32.69 15.18
C ARG A 107 6.09 -33.87 14.87
N HIS A 108 5.71 -35.08 15.27
CA HIS A 108 6.51 -36.28 14.99
C HIS A 108 6.66 -36.55 13.48
N VAL A 109 5.58 -36.37 12.71
CA VAL A 109 5.59 -36.56 11.24
C VAL A 109 6.45 -35.50 10.56
N LEU A 110 6.38 -34.25 11.01
CA LEU A 110 7.24 -33.17 10.50
C LEU A 110 8.72 -33.45 10.80
N ARG A 111 9.03 -33.90 12.02
CA ARG A 111 10.39 -34.26 12.43
C ARG A 111 10.95 -35.36 11.55
N GLN A 112 10.21 -36.45 11.38
CA GLN A 112 10.63 -37.56 10.50
C GLN A 112 10.89 -37.10 9.06
N LYS A 113 10.04 -36.23 8.50
CA LYS A 113 10.22 -35.71 7.14
C LYS A 113 11.44 -34.79 7.01
N ARG A 114 11.65 -33.89 7.98
CA ARG A 114 12.83 -33.03 8.06
C ARG A 114 14.10 -33.87 8.14
N ASP A 115 14.13 -34.82 9.07
CA ASP A 115 15.29 -35.67 9.34
C ASP A 115 15.62 -36.56 8.14
N PHE A 116 14.60 -37.08 7.45
CA PHE A 116 14.76 -37.80 6.19
C PHE A 116 15.42 -36.92 5.12
N LEU A 117 14.99 -35.67 4.97
CA LEU A 117 15.58 -34.72 4.02
C LEU A 117 17.03 -34.39 4.39
N LEU A 118 17.33 -34.16 5.67
CA LEU A 118 18.69 -33.91 6.16
C LEU A 118 19.63 -35.08 5.84
N ARG A 119 19.22 -36.32 6.15
CA ARG A 119 20.01 -37.52 5.81
C ARG A 119 20.21 -37.65 4.29
N LYS A 120 19.22 -37.26 3.47
CA LYS A 120 19.34 -37.26 2.01
C LYS A 120 20.33 -36.20 1.51
N LEU A 121 20.37 -35.02 2.13
CA LEU A 121 21.30 -33.94 1.78
C LEU A 121 22.74 -34.29 2.19
N ASN A 122 22.94 -34.86 3.38
CA ASN A 122 24.24 -35.37 3.82
C ASN A 122 24.80 -36.43 2.85
N ARG A 123 23.99 -37.42 2.42
CA ARG A 123 24.41 -38.42 1.40
C ARG A 123 24.80 -37.81 0.05
N LYS A 124 24.33 -36.60 -0.24
CA LYS A 124 24.68 -35.84 -1.45
C LYS A 124 25.90 -34.92 -1.26
N GLY A 125 26.51 -34.92 -0.07
CA GLY A 125 27.71 -34.14 0.23
C GLY A 125 27.47 -32.66 0.52
N TYR A 126 26.26 -32.25 0.92
CA TYR A 126 25.99 -30.84 1.25
C TYR A 126 26.58 -30.40 2.60
N PHE A 127 26.81 -31.35 3.51
CA PHE A 127 27.39 -31.16 4.84
C PHE A 127 27.87 -32.52 5.37
N ASP A 128 28.80 -32.52 6.32
CA ASP A 128 29.43 -33.73 6.86
C ASP A 128 28.54 -34.46 7.89
N HIS A 129 29.05 -35.58 8.43
CA HIS A 129 28.30 -36.38 9.40
C HIS A 129 28.15 -35.67 10.76
N SER A 130 29.16 -34.91 11.19
CA SER A 130 29.13 -34.18 12.46
C SER A 130 28.10 -33.06 12.43
N GLU A 131 28.01 -32.34 11.31
CA GLU A 131 26.99 -31.34 11.04
C GLU A 131 25.59 -31.96 10.97
N LEU A 132 25.44 -33.13 10.34
CA LEU A 132 24.17 -33.85 10.30
C LEU A 132 23.64 -34.15 11.71
N GLU A 133 24.49 -34.63 12.63
CA GLU A 133 24.07 -34.91 14.01
C GLU A 133 23.63 -33.63 14.73
N LEU A 134 24.34 -32.52 14.52
CA LEU A 134 23.93 -31.19 15.00
C LEU A 134 22.54 -30.80 14.49
N TYR A 135 22.29 -30.92 13.18
CA TYR A 135 21.01 -30.56 12.55
C TYR A 135 19.85 -31.49 12.96
N LEU A 136 20.13 -32.77 13.23
CA LEU A 136 19.13 -33.72 13.74
C LEU A 136 18.77 -33.44 15.21
N GLY A 137 19.73 -32.91 15.97
CA GLY A 137 19.57 -32.47 17.35
C GLY A 137 18.73 -31.20 17.50
N GLU A 138 18.63 -30.35 16.46
CA GLU A 138 17.80 -29.16 16.51
C GLU A 138 16.31 -29.48 16.70
N ASP A 139 15.66 -28.76 17.61
CA ASP A 139 14.23 -28.90 17.86
C ASP A 139 13.39 -28.23 16.78
N LEU A 140 12.17 -28.75 16.59
CA LEU A 140 11.17 -28.05 15.80
C LEU A 140 10.68 -26.81 16.57
N PRO A 141 10.27 -25.73 15.87
CA PRO A 141 9.72 -24.55 16.55
C PRO A 141 8.49 -24.96 17.39
N GLY A 142 8.41 -24.43 18.61
CA GLY A 142 7.32 -24.71 19.54
C GLY A 142 6.03 -24.00 19.13
N GLU A 143 6.05 -22.67 19.25
CA GLU A 143 4.92 -21.80 18.90
C GLU A 143 5.25 -20.91 17.69
N THR A 144 4.19 -20.44 17.02
CA THR A 144 4.34 -19.45 15.96
C THR A 144 4.50 -18.05 16.54
N LYS A 145 5.46 -17.30 16.02
CA LYS A 145 5.70 -15.91 16.34
C LYS A 145 4.75 -14.98 15.59
N THR A 146 4.45 -13.82 16.20
CA THR A 146 3.70 -12.75 15.55
C THR A 146 4.54 -12.12 14.44
N LEU A 147 3.92 -11.90 13.28
CA LEU A 147 4.59 -11.23 12.17
C LEU A 147 4.61 -9.73 12.44
N PRO A 148 5.74 -9.03 12.23
CA PRO A 148 5.79 -7.58 12.34
C PRO A 148 4.79 -6.92 11.38
N GLN A 149 4.01 -5.97 11.87
CA GLN A 149 2.94 -5.26 11.12
C GLN A 149 3.22 -3.77 10.94
N TYR A 150 4.50 -3.37 10.90
CA TYR A 150 4.89 -1.95 10.89
C TYR A 150 4.36 -1.14 9.71
N ALA A 151 3.94 -1.76 8.61
CA ALA A 151 3.40 -1.09 7.43
C ALA A 151 2.09 -1.74 6.95
N TYR A 152 1.26 -2.22 7.88
CA TYR A 152 0.03 -2.95 7.59
C TYR A 152 -0.89 -2.22 6.61
N HIS A 153 -1.21 -0.95 6.89
CA HIS A 153 -2.11 -0.17 6.03
C HIS A 153 -1.54 0.08 4.64
N LEU A 154 -0.22 0.33 4.54
CA LEU A 154 0.42 0.46 3.23
C LEU A 154 0.34 -0.84 2.43
N LEU A 155 0.56 -1.99 3.07
CA LEU A 155 0.39 -3.29 2.44
C LEU A 155 -1.05 -3.49 1.95
N SER A 156 -2.04 -3.13 2.78
CA SER A 156 -3.46 -3.19 2.42
C SER A 156 -3.78 -2.30 1.20
N TYR A 157 -3.31 -1.04 1.23
CA TYR A 157 -3.44 -0.08 0.14
C TYR A 157 -2.79 -0.57 -1.16
N LEU A 158 -1.57 -1.11 -1.09
CA LEU A 158 -0.89 -1.65 -2.27
C LEU A 158 -1.58 -2.92 -2.78
N LYS A 159 -2.14 -3.74 -1.89
CA LYS A 159 -2.86 -4.96 -2.27
C LYS A 159 -4.17 -4.66 -2.98
N SER A 160 -4.90 -3.62 -2.57
CA SER A 160 -6.11 -3.19 -3.26
C SER A 160 -5.78 -2.66 -4.67
N LYS A 161 -4.67 -1.93 -4.81
CA LYS A 161 -4.21 -1.39 -6.10
C LYS A 161 -3.62 -2.44 -7.04
N TYR A 162 -2.94 -3.45 -6.50
CA TYR A 162 -2.27 -4.50 -7.27
C TYR A 162 -2.69 -5.89 -6.76
N PRO A 163 -3.94 -6.33 -7.06
CA PRO A 163 -4.53 -7.54 -6.48
C PRO A 163 -3.77 -8.82 -6.84
N ASP A 164 -3.06 -8.84 -7.97
CA ASP A 164 -2.31 -10.00 -8.44
C ASP A 164 -0.86 -10.06 -7.91
N LYS A 165 -0.37 -9.00 -7.23
CA LYS A 165 0.97 -8.94 -6.65
C LYS A 165 0.96 -9.40 -5.18
N TYR A 166 2.03 -10.10 -4.78
CA TYR A 166 2.16 -10.68 -3.44
C TYR A 166 3.28 -10.05 -2.61
N ILE A 167 4.32 -9.58 -3.28
CA ILE A 167 5.47 -8.94 -2.64
C ILE A 167 5.63 -7.54 -3.20
N PHE A 168 5.65 -6.55 -2.32
CA PHE A 168 5.87 -5.16 -2.67
C PHE A 168 7.25 -4.73 -2.19
N ARG A 169 8.09 -4.29 -3.13
CA ARG A 169 9.36 -3.64 -2.83
C ARG A 169 9.10 -2.14 -2.77
N THR A 170 9.01 -1.60 -1.57
CA THR A 170 8.66 -0.20 -1.32
C THR A 170 9.89 0.67 -1.10
N THR A 171 9.68 1.98 -1.14
CA THR A 171 10.68 3.02 -0.88
C THR A 171 10.97 3.22 0.61
N LEU A 172 10.16 2.64 1.50
CA LEU A 172 10.24 2.80 2.96
C LEU A 172 11.57 2.28 3.51
N PRO A 173 12.45 3.15 4.03
CA PRO A 173 13.61 2.71 4.80
C PRO A 173 13.11 2.13 6.13
N SER A 174 13.55 0.92 6.49
CA SER A 174 13.13 0.24 7.73
C SER A 174 13.34 1.09 8.97
N GLY A 175 14.47 1.79 9.06
CA GLY A 175 14.78 2.66 10.20
C GLY A 175 13.87 3.89 10.31
N MET A 176 13.33 4.41 9.20
CA MET A 176 12.37 5.53 9.25
C MET A 176 10.97 5.01 9.62
N GLN A 177 10.55 3.90 9.02
CA GLN A 177 9.26 3.28 9.31
C GLN A 177 9.15 2.87 10.79
N LEU A 178 10.21 2.31 11.38
CA LEU A 178 10.20 1.89 12.77
C LEU A 178 10.21 3.07 13.74
N ARG A 179 11.06 4.10 13.50
CA ARG A 179 11.08 5.29 14.37
C ARG A 179 9.75 6.03 14.37
N THR A 180 9.13 6.16 13.20
CA THR A 180 7.80 6.78 13.08
C THR A 180 6.71 5.93 13.72
N TYR A 181 6.84 4.60 13.71
CA TYR A 181 5.95 3.70 14.43
C TYR A 181 6.04 3.90 15.95
N GLU A 182 7.25 3.93 16.50
CA GLU A 182 7.51 4.13 17.93
C GLU A 182 6.99 5.50 18.40
N LEU A 183 7.21 6.55 17.60
CA LEU A 183 6.66 7.88 17.85
C LEU A 183 5.12 7.86 17.85
N LEU A 184 4.52 7.26 16.82
CA LEU A 184 3.07 7.15 16.69
C LEU A 184 2.44 6.39 17.86
N GLU A 185 3.06 5.31 18.31
CA GLU A 185 2.61 4.53 19.47
C GLU A 185 2.65 5.37 20.75
N ARG A 186 3.75 6.10 20.98
CA ARG A 186 3.91 6.99 22.13
C ARG A 186 2.88 8.12 22.14
N GLU A 187 2.74 8.84 21.04
CA GLU A 187 1.81 9.97 20.95
C GLU A 187 0.35 9.51 21.00
N SER A 188 0.03 8.38 20.35
CA SER A 188 -1.29 7.76 20.49
C SER A 188 -1.56 7.44 21.96
N ALA A 189 -0.57 6.88 22.69
CA ALA A 189 -0.73 6.58 24.10
C ALA A 189 -1.01 7.77 24.99
N PHE A 190 -0.35 8.89 24.69
CA PHE A 190 -0.55 10.14 25.40
C PHE A 190 -1.97 10.71 25.20
N LEU A 191 -2.52 10.58 23.99
CA LEU A 191 -3.84 11.15 23.64
C LEU A 191 -5.03 10.22 23.92
N ARG A 192 -4.80 8.94 24.22
CA ARG A 192 -5.86 7.97 24.56
C ARG A 192 -6.80 8.42 25.68
N PRO A 193 -6.34 9.07 26.78
CA PRO A 193 -7.21 9.57 27.84
C PRO A 193 -8.23 10.60 27.37
N ASP A 194 -7.93 11.35 26.31
CA ASP A 194 -8.82 12.34 25.68
C ASP A 194 -9.76 11.71 24.63
N ASP A 195 -9.87 10.38 24.64
CA ASP A 195 -10.62 9.55 23.68
C ASP A 195 -10.16 9.69 22.22
N ILE A 196 -8.94 10.17 21.99
CA ILE A 196 -8.32 10.22 20.67
C ILE A 196 -7.63 8.88 20.39
N ARG A 197 -8.30 8.05 19.58
CA ARG A 197 -7.88 6.65 19.33
C ARG A 197 -7.28 6.41 17.94
N ASN A 198 -7.33 7.39 17.05
CA ASN A 198 -6.81 7.25 15.69
C ASN A 198 -5.81 8.33 15.36
N MET A 199 -4.70 7.94 14.74
CA MET A 199 -3.66 8.85 14.29
C MET A 199 -2.94 8.23 13.09
N ALA A 200 -2.71 9.00 12.03
CA ALA A 200 -1.98 8.55 10.86
C ALA A 200 -0.77 9.45 10.58
N VAL A 201 0.24 8.87 9.95
CA VAL A 201 1.49 9.56 9.62
C VAL A 201 1.92 9.16 8.21
N VAL A 202 2.15 10.15 7.35
CA VAL A 202 2.74 9.98 6.03
C VAL A 202 3.97 10.88 5.94
N VAL A 203 5.12 10.31 5.59
CA VAL A 203 6.37 11.05 5.42
C VAL A 203 6.85 10.91 3.98
N ILE A 204 7.07 12.04 3.30
CA ILE A 204 7.48 12.10 1.90
C ILE A 204 8.80 12.88 1.80
N ASP A 205 9.78 12.29 1.12
CA ASP A 205 11.01 12.97 0.71
C ASP A 205 10.68 13.95 -0.42
N ILE A 206 10.79 15.26 -0.15
CA ILE A 206 10.48 16.33 -1.10
C ILE A 206 11.40 16.27 -2.31
N GLN A 207 12.70 16.05 -2.14
CA GLN A 207 13.65 16.07 -3.26
C GLN A 207 13.53 14.82 -4.12
N LYS A 208 13.47 13.64 -3.48
CA LYS A 208 13.45 12.35 -4.17
C LYS A 208 12.06 11.93 -4.62
N ASN A 209 11.00 12.62 -4.16
CA ASN A 209 9.60 12.28 -4.43
C ASN A 209 9.25 10.84 -4.03
N LYS A 210 9.72 10.40 -2.84
CA LYS A 210 9.57 9.02 -2.33
C LYS A 210 8.86 9.02 -0.98
N VAL A 211 8.03 8.02 -0.75
CA VAL A 211 7.49 7.78 0.61
C VAL A 211 8.57 7.17 1.48
N LEU A 212 8.80 7.77 2.65
CA LEU A 212 9.76 7.30 3.65
C LEU A 212 9.08 6.56 4.80
N ALA A 213 7.87 6.98 5.17
CA ALA A 213 7.05 6.27 6.13
C ALA A 213 5.56 6.39 5.82
N TYR A 214 4.80 5.35 6.14
CA TYR A 214 3.36 5.30 5.99
C TYR A 214 2.72 4.49 7.12
N HIS A 215 1.95 5.16 7.96
CA HIS A 215 1.14 4.58 9.01
C HIS A 215 -0.29 5.05 8.81
N GLY A 216 -1.17 4.14 8.43
CA GLY A 216 -2.57 4.46 8.17
C GLY A 216 -3.40 4.62 9.43
N ASN A 217 -2.91 4.15 10.58
CA ASN A 217 -3.51 4.36 11.89
C ASN A 217 -2.51 4.03 13.01
N ALA A 218 -2.83 4.43 14.24
CA ALA A 218 -2.08 4.04 15.42
C ALA A 218 -2.23 2.53 15.67
N PRO A 219 -1.16 1.86 16.15
CA PRO A 219 -1.23 0.44 16.45
C PRO A 219 -2.09 0.20 17.71
N ASP A 220 -3.27 -0.39 17.54
CA ASP A 220 -4.07 -0.91 18.65
C ASP A 220 -4.74 -2.22 18.25
N LEU A 221 -4.17 -3.33 18.71
CA LEU A 221 -4.66 -4.68 18.41
C LEU A 221 -5.96 -5.02 19.13
N SER A 222 -6.39 -4.22 20.11
CA SER A 222 -7.62 -4.44 20.87
C SER A 222 -8.86 -3.81 20.23
N SER A 223 -8.65 -2.86 19.31
CA SER A 223 -9.70 -2.09 18.67
C SER A 223 -9.86 -2.45 17.20
N SER A 224 -11.09 -2.73 16.76
CA SER A 224 -11.41 -2.95 15.34
C SER A 224 -11.17 -1.71 14.48
N PHE A 225 -11.16 -0.52 15.08
CA PHE A 225 -10.94 0.74 14.37
C PHE A 225 -9.49 0.92 13.90
N SER A 226 -8.51 0.25 14.52
CA SER A 226 -7.10 0.36 14.11
C SER A 226 -6.85 -0.21 12.71
N TYR A 227 -7.72 -1.08 12.21
CA TYR A 227 -7.65 -1.63 10.86
C TYR A 227 -8.09 -0.64 9.77
N VAL A 228 -8.77 0.44 10.13
CA VAL A 228 -9.16 1.50 9.20
C VAL A 228 -7.92 2.31 8.83
N ASP A 229 -7.63 2.42 7.53
CA ASP A 229 -6.59 3.32 7.03
C ASP A 229 -7.13 4.76 7.01
N VAL A 230 -6.92 5.49 8.11
CA VAL A 230 -7.31 6.89 8.22
C VAL A 230 -6.43 7.81 7.37
N ALA A 231 -5.29 7.35 6.87
CA ALA A 231 -4.48 8.13 5.92
C ALA A 231 -5.14 8.24 4.53
N GLN A 232 -5.95 7.23 4.14
CA GLN A 232 -6.74 7.25 2.90
C GLN A 232 -8.19 7.69 3.13
N SER A 233 -8.70 7.62 4.36
CA SER A 233 -10.11 7.90 4.64
C SER A 233 -10.45 9.39 4.47
N PRO A 234 -11.66 9.72 3.98
CA PRO A 234 -12.11 11.11 3.88
C PRO A 234 -12.28 11.74 5.26
N ARG A 235 -11.77 12.96 5.40
CA ARG A 235 -11.95 13.85 6.55
C ARG A 235 -12.10 15.28 6.06
N SER A 236 -12.82 16.11 6.82
CA SER A 236 -12.75 17.56 6.60
C SER A 236 -11.29 18.00 6.70
N TYR A 237 -10.82 18.72 5.68
CA TYR A 237 -9.45 19.24 5.64
C TYR A 237 -9.32 20.58 6.39
N GLY A 238 -10.41 21.10 6.97
CA GLY A 238 -10.41 22.38 7.68
C GLY A 238 -9.77 23.51 6.86
N SER A 239 -8.77 24.17 7.43
CA SER A 239 -8.08 25.29 6.80
C SER A 239 -6.93 24.90 5.85
N LEU A 240 -6.73 23.61 5.55
CA LEU A 240 -5.57 23.13 4.80
C LEU A 240 -5.56 23.52 3.31
N LEU A 241 -6.64 24.11 2.77
CA LEU A 241 -6.66 24.66 1.41
C LEU A 241 -6.28 26.15 1.34
N LYS A 242 -6.18 26.86 2.47
CA LYS A 242 -5.81 28.30 2.49
C LYS A 242 -4.46 28.60 1.83
N PRO A 243 -3.40 27.77 1.95
CA PRO A 243 -2.17 27.99 1.20
C PRO A 243 -2.37 27.95 -0.33
N LEU A 244 -3.27 27.09 -0.82
CA LEU A 244 -3.58 27.01 -2.25
C LEU A 244 -4.34 28.25 -2.72
N LEU A 245 -5.29 28.74 -1.91
CA LEU A 245 -6.00 29.98 -2.21
C LEU A 245 -5.04 31.17 -2.23
N TYR A 246 -4.13 31.23 -1.26
CA TYR A 246 -3.10 32.26 -1.20
C TYR A 246 -2.23 32.26 -2.46
N ALA A 247 -1.72 31.10 -2.86
CA ALA A 247 -0.94 30.95 -4.09
C ALA A 247 -1.74 31.32 -5.34
N TYR A 248 -3.00 30.87 -5.44
CA TYR A 248 -3.87 31.19 -6.58
C TYR A 248 -4.15 32.69 -6.70
N ALA A 249 -4.42 33.36 -5.59
CA ALA A 249 -4.66 34.81 -5.55
C ALA A 249 -3.43 35.62 -6.02
N LEU A 250 -2.23 35.18 -5.65
CA LEU A 250 -0.98 35.76 -6.16
C LEU A 250 -0.78 35.49 -7.65
N GLU A 251 -1.05 34.26 -8.11
CA GLU A 251 -0.92 33.86 -9.51
C GLU A 251 -1.87 34.64 -10.44
N MET A 252 -3.08 34.93 -9.97
CA MET A 252 -4.04 35.77 -10.69
C MET A 252 -3.73 37.28 -10.61
N ALA A 253 -2.61 37.66 -9.96
CA ALA A 253 -2.21 39.05 -9.71
C ALA A 253 -3.31 39.92 -9.06
N GLN A 254 -4.16 39.29 -8.25
CA GLN A 254 -5.30 39.97 -7.59
C GLN A 254 -4.90 40.62 -6.26
N PHE A 255 -3.87 40.10 -5.60
CA PHE A 255 -3.42 40.58 -4.30
C PHE A 255 -1.90 40.61 -4.21
N LEU A 256 -1.35 41.56 -3.46
CA LEU A 256 0.04 41.54 -3.00
C LEU A 256 0.13 41.05 -1.54
N PRO A 257 1.25 40.43 -1.10
CA PRO A 257 1.37 39.90 0.26
C PRO A 257 1.08 40.89 1.38
N ASN A 258 1.50 42.15 1.21
CA ASN A 258 1.34 43.24 2.16
C ASN A 258 0.10 44.10 1.89
N GLU A 259 -0.72 43.76 0.90
CA GLU A 259 -1.97 44.44 0.63
C GLU A 259 -2.96 44.22 1.78
N MET A 260 -3.67 45.27 2.15
CA MET A 260 -4.63 45.21 3.25
C MET A 260 -5.95 44.61 2.78
N ILE A 261 -6.36 43.51 3.41
CA ILE A 261 -7.66 42.87 3.20
C ILE A 261 -8.53 42.96 4.45
N ALA A 262 -9.84 42.95 4.24
CA ALA A 262 -10.80 43.16 5.31
C ALA A 262 -11.05 41.89 6.14
N ASP A 263 -10.90 42.00 7.45
CA ASP A 263 -11.32 41.05 8.48
C ASP A 263 -12.44 41.69 9.33
N ILE A 264 -13.63 41.79 8.75
CA ILE A 264 -14.82 42.43 9.33
C ILE A 264 -16.04 41.51 9.23
N PRO A 265 -17.08 41.67 10.06
CA PRO A 265 -18.33 40.92 9.91
C PRO A 265 -18.80 40.92 8.46
N THR A 266 -18.97 39.72 7.90
CA THR A 266 -19.23 39.53 6.47
C THR A 266 -20.41 38.59 6.29
N SER A 267 -21.32 38.94 5.39
CA SER A 267 -22.43 38.09 4.94
C SER A 267 -22.41 38.06 3.42
N ILE A 268 -22.43 36.85 2.86
CA ILE A 268 -22.47 36.61 1.41
C ILE A 268 -23.67 35.69 1.14
N GLY A 269 -24.78 36.27 0.72
CA GLY A 269 -26.08 35.58 0.77
C GLY A 269 -26.38 35.14 2.20
N ASP A 270 -26.78 33.88 2.37
CA ASP A 270 -27.08 33.29 3.69
C ASP A 270 -25.82 32.79 4.44
N PHE A 271 -24.64 32.91 3.83
CA PHE A 271 -23.40 32.44 4.45
C PHE A 271 -22.72 33.53 5.27
N GLN A 272 -22.51 33.25 6.56
CA GLN A 272 -21.92 34.17 7.53
C GLN A 272 -20.72 33.49 8.20
N PRO A 273 -19.50 33.61 7.62
CA PRO A 273 -18.30 33.03 8.20
C PRO A 273 -17.89 33.78 9.47
N GLU A 274 -17.32 33.04 10.42
CA GLU A 274 -16.68 33.59 11.62
C GLU A 274 -15.24 33.10 11.73
N ASN A 275 -14.37 33.94 12.29
CA ASN A 275 -13.05 33.48 12.73
C ASN A 275 -13.19 32.54 13.91
N PHE A 276 -12.22 31.64 14.08
CA PHE A 276 -12.24 30.66 15.16
C PHE A 276 -12.35 31.30 16.55
N ASP A 277 -11.68 32.44 16.75
CA ASP A 277 -11.71 33.22 17.99
C ASP A 277 -12.89 34.20 18.10
N LYS A 278 -13.77 34.24 17.09
CA LYS A 278 -14.90 35.16 16.95
C LYS A 278 -14.54 36.65 17.01
N LYS A 279 -13.27 36.99 16.73
CA LYS A 279 -12.78 38.37 16.70
C LYS A 279 -12.53 38.81 15.27
N TYR A 280 -12.62 40.13 15.07
CA TYR A 280 -12.40 40.81 13.81
C TYR A 280 -11.25 41.80 13.98
N ARG A 281 -10.30 41.79 13.05
CA ARG A 281 -9.09 42.63 13.08
C ARG A 281 -9.23 43.91 12.25
N GLY A 282 -10.36 44.11 11.57
CA GLY A 282 -10.60 45.26 10.73
C GLY A 282 -9.90 45.10 9.38
N ALA A 283 -8.65 45.55 9.29
CA ALA A 283 -7.82 45.39 8.11
C ALA A 283 -6.52 44.67 8.49
N VAL A 284 -6.14 43.65 7.71
CA VAL A 284 -4.92 42.88 7.91
C VAL A 284 -4.15 42.72 6.60
N PRO A 285 -2.81 42.67 6.61
CA PRO A 285 -2.05 42.25 5.44
C PRO A 285 -2.54 40.90 4.89
N PHE A 286 -2.49 40.70 3.59
CA PHE A 286 -2.94 39.46 2.96
C PHE A 286 -2.21 38.22 3.49
N GLU A 287 -0.91 38.33 3.73
CA GLU A 287 -0.12 37.24 4.35
C GLU A 287 -0.61 36.86 5.76
N GLU A 288 -1.14 37.82 6.53
CA GLU A 288 -1.66 37.56 7.89
C GLU A 288 -2.91 36.68 7.87
N MET A 289 -3.69 36.67 6.78
CA MET A 289 -4.77 35.69 6.61
C MET A 289 -4.24 34.27 6.68
N LEU A 290 -3.08 34.01 6.06
CA LEU A 290 -2.48 32.68 6.06
C LEU A 290 -1.78 32.38 7.39
N ILE A 291 -0.99 33.33 7.90
CA ILE A 291 -0.22 33.19 9.15
C ILE A 291 -1.15 32.90 10.34
N GLN A 292 -2.25 33.64 10.45
CA GLN A 292 -3.24 33.46 11.53
C GLN A 292 -4.39 32.53 11.15
N SER A 293 -4.37 31.96 9.93
CA SER A 293 -5.43 31.11 9.39
C SER A 293 -6.83 31.73 9.53
N LEU A 294 -6.98 33.02 9.21
CA LEU A 294 -8.26 33.73 9.35
C LEU A 294 -9.31 33.18 8.37
N ASN A 295 -10.55 33.00 8.84
CA ASN A 295 -11.62 32.42 8.03
C ASN A 295 -12.32 33.48 7.18
N VAL A 296 -12.65 34.61 7.80
CA VAL A 296 -13.43 35.67 7.17
C VAL A 296 -12.69 36.28 5.97
N PRO A 297 -11.39 36.66 6.09
CA PRO A 297 -10.66 37.17 4.95
C PRO A 297 -10.47 36.09 3.87
N ALA A 298 -10.26 34.82 4.24
CA ALA A 298 -10.13 33.72 3.27
C ALA A 298 -11.39 33.53 2.43
N VAL A 299 -12.58 33.61 3.04
CA VAL A 299 -13.86 33.56 2.31
C VAL A 299 -14.01 34.76 1.37
N ARG A 300 -13.65 35.96 1.83
CA ARG A 300 -13.72 37.18 1.00
C ARG A 300 -12.76 37.09 -0.18
N VAL A 301 -11.51 36.66 0.06
CA VAL A 301 -10.51 36.44 -1.00
C VAL A 301 -11.04 35.44 -2.02
N LEU A 302 -11.57 34.30 -1.59
CA LEU A 302 -12.15 33.30 -2.50
C LEU A 302 -13.29 33.88 -3.34
N ASN A 303 -14.17 34.67 -2.72
CA ASN A 303 -15.28 35.32 -3.42
C ASN A 303 -14.77 36.33 -4.46
N THR A 304 -13.68 37.05 -4.17
CA THR A 304 -13.05 38.01 -5.09
C THR A 304 -12.34 37.33 -6.25
N VAL A 305 -11.51 36.31 -5.98
CA VAL A 305 -10.73 35.62 -7.04
C VAL A 305 -11.57 34.64 -7.87
N GLY A 306 -12.75 34.27 -7.38
CA GLY A 306 -13.70 33.40 -8.06
C GLY A 306 -13.63 31.95 -7.59
N LEU A 307 -14.76 31.45 -7.12
CA LEU A 307 -14.92 30.06 -6.63
C LEU A 307 -14.68 29.02 -7.73
N GLN A 308 -15.22 29.23 -8.93
CA GLN A 308 -15.14 28.26 -10.02
C GLN A 308 -13.68 28.03 -10.46
N GLY A 309 -12.93 29.11 -10.68
CA GLY A 309 -11.51 29.02 -11.08
C GLY A 309 -10.65 28.34 -10.03
N PHE A 310 -10.86 28.66 -8.75
CA PHE A 310 -10.18 27.99 -7.64
C PHE A 310 -10.51 26.49 -7.57
N TYR A 311 -11.79 26.14 -7.72
CA TYR A 311 -12.24 24.75 -7.73
C TYR A 311 -11.61 23.94 -8.86
N ASP A 312 -11.55 24.52 -10.07
CA ASP A 312 -10.96 23.86 -11.23
C ASP A 312 -9.48 23.55 -11.03
N ILE A 313 -8.72 24.47 -10.41
CA ILE A 313 -7.31 24.22 -10.04
C ILE A 313 -7.21 23.08 -9.02
N ILE A 314 -7.99 23.10 -7.94
CA ILE A 314 -7.94 22.03 -6.94
C ILE A 314 -8.26 20.66 -7.57
N ARG A 315 -9.19 20.60 -8.51
CA ARG A 315 -9.50 19.37 -9.24
C ARG A 315 -8.29 18.83 -10.01
N THR A 316 -7.46 19.70 -10.60
CA THR A 316 -6.23 19.25 -11.28
C THR A 316 -5.21 18.61 -10.33
N LEU A 317 -5.26 18.94 -9.04
CA LEU A 317 -4.37 18.38 -8.01
C LEU A 317 -4.79 16.97 -7.55
N GLY A 318 -5.99 16.52 -7.96
CA GLY A 318 -6.45 15.15 -7.74
C GLY A 318 -6.75 14.83 -6.28
N ILE A 319 -7.53 15.67 -5.60
CA ILE A 319 -8.18 15.35 -4.32
C ILE A 319 -9.37 14.43 -4.61
N ALA A 320 -9.35 13.21 -4.09
CA ALA A 320 -10.33 12.18 -4.47
C ALA A 320 -11.77 12.49 -4.04
N TYR A 321 -11.95 13.15 -2.89
CA TYR A 321 -13.25 13.34 -2.22
C TYR A 321 -13.86 14.74 -2.45
N LEU A 322 -13.29 15.50 -3.37
CA LEU A 322 -13.77 16.82 -3.75
C LEU A 322 -14.39 16.78 -5.16
N ASP A 323 -15.49 16.04 -5.30
CA ASP A 323 -16.06 15.57 -6.57
C ASP A 323 -17.47 16.11 -6.89
N LYS A 324 -18.06 16.94 -6.02
CA LYS A 324 -19.46 17.39 -6.14
C LYS A 324 -19.68 18.74 -6.86
N GLY A 325 -18.63 19.41 -7.32
CA GLY A 325 -18.72 20.68 -8.05
C GLY A 325 -18.65 21.93 -7.16
N ALA A 326 -18.29 23.06 -7.77
CA ALA A 326 -18.12 24.35 -7.09
C ALA A 326 -19.40 24.80 -6.36
N ASP A 327 -20.55 24.75 -7.03
CA ASP A 327 -21.84 25.18 -6.47
C ASP A 327 -22.25 24.38 -5.23
N TYR A 328 -21.91 23.09 -5.19
CA TYR A 328 -22.21 22.23 -4.04
C TYR A 328 -21.41 22.64 -2.80
N TYR A 329 -20.11 22.87 -2.93
CA TYR A 329 -19.26 23.23 -1.80
C TYR A 329 -19.41 24.71 -1.42
N GLY A 330 -19.70 25.57 -2.39
CA GLY A 330 -19.77 27.01 -2.21
C GLY A 330 -18.48 27.59 -1.62
N LEU A 331 -18.58 28.77 -1.01
CA LEU A 331 -17.45 29.41 -0.33
C LEU A 331 -16.98 28.64 0.92
N SER A 332 -17.80 27.73 1.45
CA SER A 332 -17.42 26.90 2.61
C SER A 332 -16.25 25.95 2.29
N ILE A 333 -15.96 25.72 1.00
CA ILE A 333 -14.80 24.94 0.55
C ILE A 333 -13.48 25.43 1.16
N ILE A 334 -13.30 26.74 1.38
CA ILE A 334 -12.03 27.22 1.96
C ILE A 334 -11.90 26.97 3.46
N LEU A 335 -13.01 26.63 4.12
CA LEU A 335 -13.11 26.43 5.56
C LEU A 335 -13.25 24.95 5.96
N GLY A 336 -13.15 24.02 5.01
CA GLY A 336 -13.31 22.59 5.29
C GLY A 336 -14.70 22.05 5.02
N GLY A 337 -15.51 22.73 4.20
CA GLY A 337 -16.83 22.25 3.75
C GLY A 337 -16.77 21.04 2.81
N GLY A 338 -15.58 20.60 2.40
CA GLY A 338 -15.34 19.36 1.67
C GLY A 338 -14.42 18.40 2.42
N GLU A 339 -14.13 17.26 1.79
CA GLU A 339 -13.31 16.21 2.39
C GLU A 339 -12.05 15.95 1.56
N SER A 340 -11.00 15.49 2.23
CA SER A 340 -9.77 15.00 1.60
C SER A 340 -9.15 13.90 2.46
N SER A 341 -8.19 13.16 1.90
CA SER A 341 -7.36 12.23 2.64
C SER A 341 -6.05 12.88 3.07
N LEU A 342 -5.45 12.38 4.15
CA LEU A 342 -4.08 12.77 4.52
C LEU A 342 -3.10 12.49 3.36
N TRP A 343 -3.30 11.39 2.64
CA TRP A 343 -2.50 11.04 1.48
C TRP A 343 -2.54 12.12 0.39
N ASP A 344 -3.74 12.59 0.01
CA ASP A 344 -3.90 13.60 -1.03
C ASP A 344 -3.28 14.94 -0.63
N LEU A 345 -3.57 15.41 0.59
CA LEU A 345 -3.00 16.65 1.11
C LEU A 345 -1.47 16.56 1.21
N SER A 346 -0.91 15.45 1.68
CA SER A 346 0.54 15.26 1.76
C SER A 346 1.21 15.36 0.39
N ARG A 347 0.59 14.79 -0.66
CA ARG A 347 1.09 14.91 -2.04
C ARG A 347 1.05 16.36 -2.55
N ILE A 348 -0.01 17.09 -2.21
CA ILE A 348 -0.21 18.48 -2.64
C ILE A 348 0.78 19.41 -1.94
N TYR A 349 0.93 19.32 -0.61
CA TYR A 349 1.89 20.10 0.15
C TYR A 349 3.33 19.80 -0.27
N LYS A 350 3.64 18.53 -0.56
CA LYS A 350 4.91 18.17 -1.21
C LYS A 350 5.09 18.89 -2.54
N GLY A 351 4.05 18.97 -3.36
CA GLY A 351 4.09 19.68 -4.64
C GLY A 351 4.33 21.18 -4.46
N LEU A 352 3.67 21.83 -3.50
CA LEU A 352 3.96 23.23 -3.17
C LEU A 352 5.42 23.43 -2.78
N ALA A 353 5.96 22.56 -1.93
CA ALA A 353 7.36 22.61 -1.55
C ALA A 353 8.29 22.39 -2.75
N GLN A 354 8.01 21.40 -3.61
CA GLN A 354 8.78 21.13 -4.83
C GLN A 354 8.75 22.32 -5.81
N ASN A 355 7.60 22.98 -5.95
CA ASN A 355 7.44 24.16 -6.78
C ASN A 355 8.32 25.31 -6.28
N TYR A 356 8.33 25.55 -4.96
CA TYR A 356 9.19 26.57 -4.33
C TYR A 356 10.69 26.34 -4.59
N VAL A 357 11.17 25.10 -4.53
CA VAL A 357 12.58 24.78 -4.86
C VAL A 357 12.87 24.64 -6.35
N GLY A 358 11.89 24.90 -7.24
CA GLY A 358 12.07 24.88 -8.69
C GLY A 358 12.16 23.48 -9.32
N ILE A 359 11.59 22.45 -8.68
CA ILE A 359 11.55 21.09 -9.23
C ILE A 359 10.46 21.00 -10.31
N SER A 360 10.82 20.51 -11.50
CA SER A 360 9.86 20.27 -12.58
C SER A 360 8.86 19.17 -12.25
N ASP A 361 7.62 19.40 -12.70
CA ASP A 361 6.46 18.55 -12.43
C ASP A 361 6.28 18.27 -10.91
N PRO A 362 6.04 19.33 -10.11
CA PRO A 362 6.05 19.23 -8.65
C PRO A 362 4.87 18.41 -8.10
N PHE A 363 3.76 18.34 -8.83
CA PHE A 363 2.56 17.61 -8.40
C PHE A 363 2.50 16.16 -8.89
N LYS A 364 3.58 15.66 -9.51
CA LYS A 364 3.65 14.28 -9.99
C LYS A 364 3.39 13.23 -8.91
N PRO A 365 2.88 12.04 -9.29
CA PRO A 365 2.65 10.95 -8.36
C PRO A 365 3.89 10.61 -7.52
N VAL A 366 3.69 10.47 -6.21
CA VAL A 366 4.77 10.12 -5.28
C VAL A 366 5.16 8.65 -5.42
N GLN A 367 6.46 8.38 -5.43
CA GLN A 367 6.99 7.03 -5.59
C GLN A 367 6.88 6.23 -4.27
N ILE A 368 6.01 5.22 -4.28
CA ILE A 368 5.89 4.24 -3.18
C ILE A 368 6.66 2.94 -3.48
N LEU A 369 6.70 2.50 -4.74
CA LEU A 369 7.36 1.25 -5.15
C LEU A 369 8.75 1.54 -5.74
N LEU A 370 9.73 0.71 -5.41
CA LEU A 370 11.08 0.77 -6.00
C LEU A 370 11.05 0.36 -7.47
N GLU A 371 10.29 -0.68 -7.78
CA GLU A 371 10.04 -1.12 -9.14
C GLU A 371 8.82 -0.37 -9.67
N LYS A 372 8.97 0.29 -10.84
CA LYS A 372 7.79 0.75 -11.58
C LYS A 372 6.99 -0.51 -11.91
N PRO A 373 5.69 -0.59 -11.55
CA PRO A 373 4.89 -1.73 -11.95
C PRO A 373 4.96 -1.81 -13.48
N GLU A 374 5.42 -2.94 -14.01
CA GLU A 374 5.15 -3.26 -15.40
C GLU A 374 3.64 -3.16 -15.54
N VAL A 375 3.18 -2.24 -16.38
CA VAL A 375 1.82 -2.31 -16.89
C VAL A 375 1.78 -3.63 -17.62
N THR A 376 1.32 -4.69 -16.93
CA THR A 376 0.94 -5.91 -17.61
C THR A 376 -0.19 -5.47 -18.50
N LEU A 377 0.12 -5.16 -19.77
CA LEU A 377 -0.86 -5.20 -20.83
C LEU A 377 -1.50 -6.56 -20.65
N LYS A 378 -2.70 -6.57 -20.07
CA LYS A 378 -3.57 -7.73 -20.15
C LYS A 378 -3.66 -7.94 -21.66
N ASN A 379 -2.93 -8.93 -22.17
CA ASN A 379 -3.19 -9.51 -23.47
C ASN A 379 -4.63 -10.00 -23.37
N LYS A 380 -5.56 -9.08 -23.66
CA LYS A 380 -6.92 -9.41 -24.01
C LYS A 380 -6.75 -10.23 -25.27
N PHE A 381 -6.97 -11.52 -25.10
CA PHE A 381 -7.15 -12.46 -26.18
C PHE A 381 -7.92 -11.78 -27.31
N ALA A 382 -7.23 -11.57 -28.42
CA ALA A 382 -7.87 -11.30 -29.69
C ALA A 382 -8.58 -12.59 -30.10
N PHE A 383 -9.91 -12.57 -30.12
CA PHE A 383 -10.73 -13.41 -31.01
C PHE A 383 -12.17 -12.84 -31.07
N PHE A 384 -12.52 -12.28 -32.25
CA PHE A 384 -13.84 -12.18 -32.92
C PHE A 384 -14.96 -11.31 -32.26
N THR A 385 -15.78 -10.47 -32.94
CA THR A 385 -15.96 -10.04 -34.35
C THR A 385 -16.95 -8.86 -34.46
N SER A 386 -16.82 -8.05 -35.54
CA SER A 386 -17.84 -7.28 -36.31
C SER A 386 -18.74 -6.25 -35.60
N HIS A 387 -18.97 -5.02 -36.10
CA HIS A 387 -19.36 -4.65 -37.47
C HIS A 387 -19.25 -3.12 -37.74
N HIS A 388 -19.11 -2.81 -39.04
CA HIS A 388 -19.52 -1.58 -39.76
C HIS A 388 -18.59 -0.34 -39.74
N GLY A 389 -18.00 -0.05 -40.92
CA GLY A 389 -17.39 1.24 -41.21
C GLY A 389 -16.71 1.32 -42.59
N SER A 390 -17.40 2.00 -43.52
CA SER A 390 -16.94 2.54 -44.82
C SER A 390 -16.73 1.59 -46.01
N ARG A 391 -17.76 1.57 -46.87
CA ARG A 391 -17.59 1.51 -48.32
C ARG A 391 -17.01 2.85 -48.79
N SER A 392 -15.92 2.81 -49.54
CA SER A 392 -15.52 3.87 -50.46
C SER A 392 -16.29 3.67 -51.77
N GLN A 393 -17.13 4.63 -52.14
CA GLN A 393 -17.60 4.80 -53.51
C GLN A 393 -16.86 5.99 -54.11
N SER A 394 -15.96 5.66 -55.02
CA SER A 394 -15.60 6.48 -56.17
C SER A 394 -16.74 6.37 -57.19
N ASP A 395 -17.25 7.49 -57.70
CA ASP A 395 -17.88 7.55 -59.02
C ASP A 395 -17.70 8.97 -59.59
N VAL A 396 -17.13 8.97 -60.81
CA VAL A 396 -16.95 10.03 -61.83
C VAL A 396 -15.93 11.14 -61.56
#